data_AF-A0A317J2F1-F1
#
_entry.id   AF-A0A317J2F1-F1
#
_cell.length_a   1.000
_cell.length_b   1.000
_cell.length_c   1.000
_cell.angle_alpha   90.00
_cell.angle_beta   90.00
_cell.angle_gamma   90.00
#
_symmetry.space_group_name_H-M   'P 1'
#
loop_
_entity.id
_entity.type
_entity.pdbx_description
1 polymer ?
#
loop_
_entity_poly.entity_id
_entity_poly.type
_entity_poly.pdbx_seq_one_letter_code
_entity_poly.pdbx_strand_id
1 'polypeptide(L)'
;MARLVRLYGCALLGALLAPGQTPANRSLTEGVYSAAQAARGLQLYKAQCASCHGIAMEGTSGPPLAGESFLANWSARPLANFVDKIQKTMPFNLPGSLSKNQAIDLAAYIFQAGKFPAGQTELSETALAQLAFPAVRMSKAPPGPATAGTSLPPPEGNLAELMRAIAFPNANIIFNVQLKDPGAQVKKQPAAAPFDYVEWGSTVYPGWLSIDQAAVAITETASLLLTPGRRCQNGRPVPVDRADWKQYVKELVEVGKLARKTSQARNYDAFVDVSEKLNDACANCHKVYRDKGGTEGSGATRCQPAPEEK
;
A
#
# COMPACT_ATOMS: atom_id res chain seq x y z
N MET A 1 2.39 25.06 -92.63
CA MET A 1 2.60 25.48 -91.23
C MET A 1 1.60 24.73 -90.35
N ALA A 2 2.04 23.79 -89.52
CA ALA A 2 1.29 23.24 -88.40
C ALA A 2 2.27 22.54 -87.44
N ARG A 3 2.39 23.05 -86.21
CA ARG A 3 3.16 22.49 -85.09
C ARG A 3 2.26 21.54 -84.29
N LEU A 4 2.79 20.41 -83.80
CA LEU A 4 2.28 19.64 -82.63
C LEU A 4 3.40 18.69 -82.17
N VAL A 5 4.25 19.12 -81.22
CA VAL A 5 4.22 18.86 -79.77
C VAL A 5 4.36 17.36 -79.42
N ARG A 6 5.58 16.95 -79.07
CA ARG A 6 5.90 15.67 -78.41
C ARG A 6 5.48 15.76 -76.93
N LEU A 7 4.54 14.92 -76.50
CA LEU A 7 4.30 14.67 -75.08
C LEU A 7 5.36 13.69 -74.54
N TYR A 8 6.12 14.12 -73.54
CA TYR A 8 6.92 13.23 -72.69
C TYR A 8 6.04 12.73 -71.54
N GLY A 9 5.68 11.45 -71.57
CA GLY A 9 5.02 10.76 -70.46
C GLY A 9 6.02 10.41 -69.36
N CYS A 10 5.87 11.02 -68.19
CA CYS A 10 6.66 10.72 -67.00
C CYS A 10 6.07 9.47 -66.32
N ALA A 11 6.72 8.31 -66.48
CA ALA A 11 6.34 7.08 -65.79
C ALA A 11 6.88 7.11 -64.34
N LEU A 12 6.01 7.45 -63.39
CA LEU A 12 6.29 7.32 -61.96
C LEU A 12 6.15 5.84 -61.55
N LEU A 13 7.27 5.17 -61.32
CA LEU A 13 7.32 3.89 -60.61
C LEU A 13 6.88 4.11 -59.15
N GLY A 14 5.67 3.65 -58.82
CA GLY A 14 5.22 3.55 -57.43
C GLY A 14 5.93 2.39 -56.73
N ALA A 15 6.93 2.69 -55.90
CA ALA A 15 7.49 1.74 -54.96
C ALA A 15 6.42 1.40 -53.91
N LEU A 16 5.87 0.18 -53.95
CA LEU A 16 5.07 -0.36 -52.86
C LEU A 16 5.97 -0.56 -51.64
N LEU A 17 5.91 0.41 -50.72
CA LEU A 17 6.39 0.24 -49.35
C LEU A 17 5.43 -0.72 -48.64
N ALA A 18 5.86 -1.97 -48.43
CA ALA A 18 5.20 -2.86 -47.49
C ALA A 18 5.29 -2.23 -46.08
N PRO A 19 4.19 -2.14 -45.31
CA PRO A 19 4.26 -1.69 -43.93
C PRO A 19 5.15 -2.66 -43.14
N GLY A 20 6.19 -2.12 -42.50
CA GLY A 20 7.03 -2.88 -41.58
C GLY A 20 6.16 -3.49 -40.48
N GLN A 21 6.12 -4.82 -40.43
CA GLN A 21 5.53 -5.53 -39.30
C GLN A 21 6.40 -5.22 -38.08
N THR A 22 5.85 -4.44 -37.15
CA THR A 22 6.42 -4.34 -35.80
C THR A 22 6.57 -5.76 -35.22
N PRO A 23 7.71 -6.12 -34.61
CA PRO A 23 7.86 -7.43 -34.00
C PRO A 23 6.71 -7.64 -33.02
N ALA A 24 5.87 -8.64 -33.29
CA ALA A 24 4.85 -9.04 -32.35
C ALA A 24 5.57 -9.58 -31.11
N ASN A 25 5.58 -8.81 -30.03
CA ASN A 25 6.05 -9.31 -28.73
C ASN A 25 5.17 -10.52 -28.36
N ARG A 26 5.78 -11.70 -28.35
CA ARG A 26 5.10 -12.93 -27.96
C ARG A 26 4.67 -12.82 -26.50
N SER A 27 3.50 -13.35 -26.17
CA SER A 27 2.96 -13.24 -24.83
C SER A 27 3.22 -14.49 -24.01
N LEU A 28 3.33 -14.33 -22.69
CA LEU A 28 3.37 -15.42 -21.72
C LEU A 28 2.23 -16.45 -21.90
N THR A 29 1.09 -16.04 -22.47
CA THR A 29 -0.04 -16.94 -22.77
C THR A 29 0.24 -17.97 -23.87
N GLU A 30 1.34 -17.85 -24.61
CA GLU A 30 1.73 -18.79 -25.69
C GLU A 30 2.50 -20.01 -25.18
N GLY A 31 2.71 -20.14 -23.87
CA GLY A 31 3.47 -21.25 -23.30
C GLY A 31 4.96 -21.11 -23.53
N VAL A 32 5.59 -20.20 -22.80
CA VAL A 32 6.97 -19.74 -23.07
C VAL A 32 8.02 -20.34 -22.15
N TYR A 33 7.61 -21.23 -21.23
CA TYR A 33 8.46 -21.91 -20.27
C TYR A 33 8.11 -23.40 -20.23
N SER A 34 9.06 -24.27 -19.84
CA SER A 34 8.81 -25.71 -19.76
C SER A 34 8.32 -26.15 -18.38
N ALA A 35 7.59 -27.27 -18.31
CA ALA A 35 7.18 -27.85 -17.04
C ALA A 35 8.38 -28.25 -16.16
N ALA A 36 9.46 -28.73 -16.78
CA ALA A 36 10.71 -29.06 -16.08
C ALA A 36 11.35 -27.81 -15.45
N GLN A 37 11.32 -26.68 -16.16
CA GLN A 37 11.82 -25.40 -15.68
C GLN A 37 11.02 -24.90 -14.47
N ALA A 38 9.69 -24.96 -14.54
CA ALA A 38 8.83 -24.62 -13.41
C ALA A 38 9.05 -25.56 -12.22
N ALA A 39 9.32 -26.86 -12.45
CA ALA A 39 9.61 -27.80 -11.37
C ALA A 39 10.92 -27.47 -10.63
N ARG A 40 11.97 -27.00 -11.33
CA ARG A 40 13.19 -26.48 -10.69
C ARG A 40 12.91 -25.22 -9.89
N GLY A 41 12.14 -24.29 -10.47
CA GLY A 41 11.70 -23.07 -9.80
C GLY A 41 10.92 -23.34 -8.51
N LEU A 42 10.05 -24.36 -8.49
CA LEU A 42 9.30 -24.77 -7.30
C LEU A 42 10.23 -25.14 -6.13
N GLN A 43 11.31 -25.86 -6.39
CA GLN A 43 12.26 -26.25 -5.32
C GLN A 43 12.97 -25.03 -4.74
N LEU A 44 13.41 -24.11 -5.59
CA LEU A 44 14.00 -22.83 -5.17
C LEU A 44 12.99 -22.00 -4.37
N TYR A 45 11.74 -21.93 -4.84
CA TYR A 45 10.67 -21.16 -4.21
C TYR A 45 10.38 -21.66 -2.79
N LYS A 46 10.25 -22.99 -2.62
CA LYS A 46 10.04 -23.60 -1.31
C LYS A 46 11.18 -23.29 -0.34
N ALA A 47 12.42 -23.31 -0.83
CA ALA A 47 13.59 -23.10 0.01
C ALA A 47 13.81 -21.62 0.38
N GLN A 48 13.44 -20.67 -0.49
CA GLN A 48 13.92 -19.29 -0.38
C GLN A 48 12.85 -18.19 -0.46
N CYS A 49 11.61 -18.52 -0.86
CA CYS A 49 10.58 -17.52 -1.16
C CYS A 49 9.30 -17.68 -0.34
N ALA A 50 8.90 -18.91 -0.06
CA ALA A 50 7.59 -19.23 0.52
C ALA A 50 7.35 -18.62 1.92
N SER A 51 8.40 -18.40 2.71
CA SER A 51 8.28 -17.81 4.06
C SER A 51 7.72 -16.38 4.05
N CYS A 52 7.95 -15.62 2.98
CA CYS A 52 7.46 -14.25 2.83
C CYS A 52 6.34 -14.12 1.78
N HIS A 53 6.39 -14.91 0.72
CA HIS A 53 5.43 -14.80 -0.39
C HIS A 53 4.25 -15.79 -0.28
N GLY A 54 4.22 -16.62 0.77
CA GLY A 54 3.17 -17.62 0.99
C GLY A 54 3.41 -18.93 0.24
N ILE A 55 2.80 -20.02 0.68
CA ILE A 55 2.94 -21.32 0.01
C ILE A 55 2.14 -21.34 -1.30
N ALA A 56 1.00 -20.66 -1.33
CA ALA A 56 0.11 -20.52 -2.48
C ALA A 56 0.35 -19.20 -3.25
N MET A 57 1.46 -18.50 -3.00
CA MET A 57 1.79 -17.18 -3.57
C MET A 57 0.81 -16.06 -3.19
N GLU A 58 0.09 -16.25 -2.09
CA GLU A 58 -0.93 -15.33 -1.55
C GLU A 58 -0.33 -14.06 -0.93
N GLY A 59 0.98 -14.06 -0.63
CA GLY A 59 1.65 -13.00 0.08
C GLY A 59 1.36 -13.03 1.58
N THR A 60 2.42 -12.96 2.40
CA THR A 60 2.31 -12.85 3.85
C THR A 60 3.01 -11.58 4.32
N SER A 61 4.32 -11.64 4.55
CA SER A 61 5.17 -10.48 4.82
C SER A 61 5.72 -9.83 3.54
N GLY A 62 5.73 -10.57 2.42
CA GLY A 62 6.00 -10.09 1.07
C GLY A 62 4.72 -10.03 0.22
N PRO A 63 4.72 -9.30 -0.91
CA PRO A 63 3.55 -9.16 -1.77
C PRO A 63 3.14 -10.50 -2.42
N PRO A 64 1.86 -10.65 -2.83
CA PRO A 64 1.41 -11.79 -3.62
C PRO A 64 2.17 -11.87 -4.96
N LEU A 65 2.44 -13.10 -5.40
CA LEU A 65 3.14 -13.38 -6.67
C LEU A 65 2.22 -14.02 -7.72
N ALA A 66 0.93 -14.13 -7.43
CA ALA A 66 -0.10 -14.60 -8.33
C ALA A 66 -1.39 -13.75 -8.18
N GLY A 67 -2.34 -13.94 -9.10
CA GLY A 67 -3.64 -13.27 -9.06
C GLY A 67 -3.66 -11.88 -9.71
N GLU A 68 -4.81 -11.22 -9.59
CA GLU A 68 -5.11 -9.98 -10.33
C GLU A 68 -4.19 -8.82 -9.96
N SER A 69 -3.87 -8.65 -8.68
CA SER A 69 -2.98 -7.58 -8.21
C SER A 69 -1.55 -7.74 -8.73
N PHE A 70 -1.06 -8.98 -8.81
CA PHE A 70 0.21 -9.29 -9.45
C PHE A 70 0.18 -8.95 -10.94
N LEU A 71 -0.85 -9.40 -11.67
CA LEU A 71 -0.97 -9.14 -13.11
C LEU A 71 -1.17 -7.66 -13.42
N ALA A 72 -1.87 -6.89 -12.59
CA ALA A 72 -2.00 -5.45 -12.75
C ALA A 72 -0.64 -4.74 -12.67
N ASN A 73 0.24 -5.17 -11.75
CA ASN A 73 1.58 -4.61 -11.61
C ASN A 73 2.51 -4.96 -12.78
N TRP A 74 2.32 -6.13 -13.40
CA TRP A 74 3.19 -6.64 -14.47
C TRP A 74 2.60 -6.53 -15.87
N SER A 75 1.36 -6.07 -16.01
CA SER A 75 0.63 -5.95 -17.29
C SER A 75 1.46 -5.28 -18.38
N ALA A 76 1.54 -5.95 -19.54
CA ALA A 76 2.29 -5.51 -20.72
C ALA A 76 3.80 -5.23 -20.51
N ARG A 77 4.38 -5.60 -19.35
CA ARG A 77 5.81 -5.41 -19.08
C ARG A 77 6.65 -6.56 -19.66
N PRO A 78 7.89 -6.30 -20.10
CA PRO A 78 8.82 -7.34 -20.52
C PRO A 78 9.11 -8.37 -19.41
N LEU A 79 9.21 -9.65 -19.76
CA LEU A 79 9.59 -10.71 -18.81
C LEU A 79 11.01 -10.50 -18.27
N ALA A 80 11.90 -9.90 -19.07
CA ALA A 80 13.24 -9.50 -18.64
C ALA A 80 13.21 -8.64 -17.36
N ASN A 81 12.26 -7.69 -17.26
CA ASN A 81 12.14 -6.83 -16.09
C ASN A 81 11.73 -7.61 -14.83
N PHE A 82 10.93 -8.65 -15.00
CA PHE A 82 10.51 -9.51 -13.89
C PHE A 82 11.64 -10.41 -13.40
N VAL A 83 12.37 -11.04 -14.32
CA VAL A 83 13.56 -11.83 -13.99
C VAL A 83 14.62 -10.97 -13.32
N ASP A 84 14.85 -9.75 -13.82
CA ASP A 84 15.78 -8.80 -13.21
C ASP A 84 15.37 -8.40 -11.80
N LYS A 85 14.06 -8.21 -11.58
CA LYS A 85 13.54 -7.90 -10.24
C LYS A 85 13.83 -9.03 -9.28
N ILE A 86 13.56 -10.28 -9.68
CA ILE A 86 13.87 -11.47 -8.86
C ILE A 86 15.37 -11.52 -8.57
N GLN A 87 16.21 -11.51 -9.62
CA GLN A 87 17.65 -11.66 -9.49
C GLN A 87 18.28 -10.59 -8.60
N LYS A 88 17.92 -9.31 -8.81
CA LYS A 88 18.61 -8.18 -8.17
C LYS A 88 18.11 -7.89 -6.76
N THR A 89 16.89 -8.28 -6.42
CA THR A 89 16.24 -7.85 -5.17
C THR A 89 15.80 -8.99 -4.26
N MET A 90 15.87 -10.24 -4.73
CA MET A 90 15.48 -11.41 -3.94
C MET A 90 16.64 -12.40 -3.76
N PRO A 91 16.62 -13.19 -2.67
CA PRO A 91 15.74 -13.06 -1.50
C PRO A 91 15.99 -11.75 -0.73
N PHE A 92 14.98 -11.21 -0.04
CA PHE A 92 15.08 -9.90 0.62
C PHE A 92 16.24 -9.80 1.63
N ASN A 93 16.51 -10.89 2.35
CA ASN A 93 17.62 -10.99 3.30
C ASN A 93 18.99 -11.22 2.64
N LEU A 94 19.02 -11.59 1.35
CA LEU A 94 20.26 -11.80 0.60
C LEU A 94 20.12 -11.40 -0.89
N PRO A 95 19.90 -10.10 -1.20
CA PRO A 95 19.68 -9.64 -2.56
C PRO A 95 20.87 -9.95 -3.49
N GLY A 96 20.60 -10.35 -4.73
CA GLY A 96 21.65 -10.63 -5.72
C GLY A 96 22.31 -12.01 -5.60
N SER A 97 21.87 -12.85 -4.67
CA SER A 97 22.42 -14.21 -4.47
C SER A 97 21.94 -15.23 -5.50
N LEU A 98 20.84 -14.96 -6.20
CA LEU A 98 20.31 -15.82 -7.26
C LEU A 98 21.09 -15.60 -8.55
N SER A 99 21.53 -16.69 -9.18
CA SER A 99 21.99 -16.64 -10.57
C SER A 99 20.83 -16.26 -11.50
N LYS A 100 21.16 -15.75 -12.70
CA LYS A 100 20.15 -15.44 -13.72
C LYS A 100 19.27 -16.64 -14.05
N ASN A 101 19.87 -17.82 -14.23
CA ASN A 101 19.13 -19.06 -14.50
C ASN A 101 18.19 -19.46 -13.37
N GLN A 102 18.62 -19.30 -12.10
CA GLN A 102 17.73 -19.53 -10.96
C GLN A 102 16.55 -18.55 -10.93
N ALA A 103 16.78 -17.28 -11.27
CA ALA A 103 15.71 -16.29 -11.38
C ALA A 103 14.73 -16.61 -12.52
N ILE A 104 15.22 -17.14 -13.65
CA ILE A 104 14.38 -17.59 -14.77
C ILE A 104 13.56 -18.83 -14.36
N ASP A 105 14.18 -19.82 -13.70
CA ASP A 105 13.47 -21.01 -13.19
C ASP A 105 12.37 -20.61 -12.19
N LEU A 106 12.67 -19.67 -11.27
CA LEU A 106 11.67 -19.09 -10.35
C LEU A 106 10.54 -18.38 -11.10
N ALA A 107 10.86 -17.59 -12.14
CA ALA A 107 9.85 -16.93 -12.95
C ALA A 107 8.92 -17.94 -13.64
N ALA A 108 9.48 -19.02 -14.22
CA ALA A 108 8.70 -20.11 -14.82
C ALA A 108 7.74 -20.75 -13.82
N TYR A 109 8.17 -20.99 -12.59
CA TYR A 109 7.30 -21.51 -11.53
C TYR A 109 6.18 -20.53 -11.17
N ILE A 110 6.48 -19.23 -11.06
CA ILE A 110 5.48 -18.20 -10.78
C ILE A 110 4.46 -18.11 -11.92
N PHE A 111 4.89 -18.27 -13.17
CA PHE A 111 3.98 -18.33 -14.32
C PHE A 111 3.06 -19.55 -14.26
N GLN A 112 3.59 -20.72 -13.88
CA GLN A 112 2.80 -21.93 -13.67
C GLN A 112 1.76 -21.76 -12.57
N ALA A 113 2.15 -21.20 -11.42
CA ALA A 113 1.21 -20.91 -10.32
C ALA A 113 0.14 -19.87 -10.74
N GLY A 114 0.52 -18.91 -11.58
CA GLY A 114 -0.38 -17.97 -12.26
C GLY A 114 -1.27 -18.57 -13.35
N LYS A 115 -1.24 -19.90 -13.54
CA LYS A 115 -2.01 -20.65 -14.54
C LYS A 115 -1.70 -20.30 -16.00
N PHE A 116 -0.52 -19.73 -16.27
CA PHE A 116 -0.04 -19.59 -17.65
C PHE A 116 0.34 -20.97 -18.19
N PRO A 117 0.00 -21.30 -19.45
CA PRO A 117 0.31 -22.61 -20.01
C PRO A 117 1.82 -22.84 -20.05
N ALA A 118 2.24 -24.08 -19.88
CA ALA A 118 3.61 -24.48 -20.16
C ALA A 118 3.75 -24.77 -21.67
N GLY A 119 4.92 -24.47 -22.23
CA GLY A 119 5.33 -24.88 -23.56
C GLY A 119 6.30 -26.05 -23.56
N GLN A 120 6.83 -26.34 -24.74
CA GLN A 120 7.79 -27.43 -24.97
C GLN A 120 9.25 -26.98 -24.82
N THR A 121 9.51 -25.67 -24.83
CA THR A 121 10.86 -25.10 -24.76
C THR A 121 11.10 -24.39 -23.44
N GLU A 122 12.33 -24.44 -22.94
CA GLU A 122 12.71 -23.64 -21.79
C GLU A 122 12.74 -22.14 -22.15
N LEU A 123 12.31 -21.31 -21.20
CA LEU A 123 12.49 -19.87 -21.25
C LEU A 123 13.98 -19.57 -21.15
N SER A 124 14.56 -19.05 -22.22
CA SER A 124 15.98 -18.67 -22.27
C SER A 124 16.16 -17.17 -21.98
N GLU A 125 17.37 -16.79 -21.55
CA GLU A 125 17.72 -15.38 -21.35
C GLU A 125 17.54 -14.54 -22.63
N THR A 126 17.88 -15.11 -23.79
CA THR A 126 17.72 -14.46 -25.10
C THR A 126 16.25 -14.21 -25.47
N ALA A 127 15.33 -15.08 -25.01
CA ALA A 127 13.91 -14.93 -25.29
C ALA A 127 13.23 -13.86 -24.40
N LEU A 128 13.77 -13.57 -23.21
CA LEU A 128 13.15 -12.65 -22.24
C LEU A 128 12.89 -11.25 -22.79
N ALA A 129 13.75 -10.74 -23.68
CA ALA A 129 13.63 -9.41 -24.26
C ALA A 129 12.49 -9.28 -25.27
N GLN A 130 12.01 -10.40 -25.82
CA GLN A 130 10.96 -10.46 -26.84
C GLN A 130 9.61 -10.91 -26.27
N LEU A 131 9.58 -11.16 -24.96
CA LEU A 131 8.43 -11.69 -24.24
C LEU A 131 7.90 -10.69 -23.24
N ALA A 132 6.58 -10.60 -23.14
CA ALA A 132 5.91 -9.76 -22.16
C ALA A 132 4.79 -10.49 -21.44
N PHE A 133 4.45 -9.99 -20.26
CA PHE A 133 3.18 -10.33 -19.61
C PHE A 133 2.01 -9.93 -20.52
N PRO A 134 0.88 -10.66 -20.46
CA PRO A 134 -0.31 -10.24 -21.19
C PRO A 134 -0.71 -8.83 -20.77
N ALA A 135 -1.13 -8.03 -21.74
CA ALA A 135 -1.84 -6.81 -21.43
C ALA A 135 -3.17 -7.22 -20.78
N VAL A 136 -3.34 -6.88 -19.50
CA VAL A 136 -4.66 -6.91 -18.89
C VAL A 136 -5.47 -5.86 -19.66
N ARG A 137 -6.34 -6.30 -20.58
CA ARG A 137 -7.36 -5.42 -21.14
C ARG A 137 -8.22 -5.01 -19.96
N MET A 138 -7.97 -3.82 -19.44
CA MET A 138 -8.99 -3.13 -18.68
C MET A 138 -10.13 -2.92 -19.66
N SER A 139 -11.06 -3.88 -19.69
CA SER A 139 -12.32 -3.70 -20.39
C SER A 139 -12.85 -2.36 -19.92
N LYS A 140 -13.01 -1.40 -20.83
CA LYS A 140 -13.88 -0.27 -20.56
C LYS A 140 -15.20 -0.92 -20.20
N ALA A 141 -15.53 -0.89 -18.92
CA ALA A 141 -16.67 -1.62 -18.42
C ALA A 141 -17.87 -1.28 -19.32
N PRO A 142 -18.68 -2.25 -19.74
CA PRO A 142 -20.05 -1.92 -20.09
C PRO A 142 -20.62 -1.06 -18.95
N PRO A 143 -21.61 -0.17 -19.16
CA PRO A 143 -22.34 0.34 -18.02
C PRO A 143 -22.98 -0.88 -17.36
N GLY A 144 -22.27 -1.45 -16.37
CA GLY A 144 -22.80 -2.47 -15.51
C GLY A 144 -24.01 -1.87 -14.84
N PRO A 145 -24.99 -2.69 -14.41
CA PRO A 145 -25.97 -2.20 -13.47
C PRO A 145 -25.16 -1.53 -12.36
N ALA A 146 -25.43 -0.24 -12.10
CA ALA A 146 -24.66 0.61 -11.21
C ALA A 146 -24.13 -0.25 -10.07
N THR A 147 -22.82 -0.51 -10.06
CA THR A 147 -22.24 -1.31 -9.01
C THR A 147 -22.61 -0.57 -7.75
N ALA A 148 -23.52 -1.16 -6.96
CA ALA A 148 -23.63 -0.82 -5.56
C ALA A 148 -22.20 -0.90 -5.06
N GLY A 149 -21.58 0.27 -4.85
CA GLY A 149 -20.17 0.36 -4.59
C GLY A 149 -19.87 -0.61 -3.48
N THR A 150 -18.87 -1.48 -3.66
CA THR A 150 -18.49 -2.47 -2.65
C THR A 150 -18.34 -1.71 -1.35
N SER A 151 -19.34 -1.84 -0.47
CA SER A 151 -19.38 -1.07 0.76
C SER A 151 -18.21 -1.56 1.59
N LEU A 152 -17.37 -0.64 2.08
CA LEU A 152 -16.37 -1.00 3.07
C LEU A 152 -17.07 -1.79 4.19
N PRO A 153 -16.42 -2.83 4.74
CA PRO A 153 -16.98 -3.54 5.88
C PRO A 153 -17.29 -2.53 7.00
N PRO A 154 -18.36 -2.77 7.78
CA PRO A 154 -18.74 -1.85 8.83
C PRO A 154 -17.59 -1.68 9.83
N PRO A 155 -17.51 -0.53 10.51
CA PRO A 155 -16.51 -0.33 11.56
C PRO A 155 -16.58 -1.40 12.65
N GLU A 156 -15.45 -2.07 12.91
CA GLU A 156 -15.34 -3.15 13.91
C GLU A 156 -15.64 -2.66 15.34
N GLY A 157 -14.93 -1.60 15.77
CA GLY A 157 -15.05 -1.05 17.12
C GLY A 157 -15.89 0.22 17.21
N ASN A 158 -16.40 0.50 18.41
CA ASN A 158 -17.02 1.78 18.73
C ASN A 158 -15.99 2.93 18.76
N LEU A 159 -16.46 4.17 18.86
CA LEU A 159 -15.60 5.36 18.87
C LEU A 159 -14.54 5.31 19.98
N ALA A 160 -14.88 4.88 21.19
CA ALA A 160 -13.95 4.83 22.32
C ALA A 160 -12.88 3.74 22.13
N GLU A 161 -13.20 2.64 21.46
CA GLU A 161 -12.24 1.61 21.07
C GLU A 161 -11.27 2.12 20.01
N LEU A 162 -11.76 2.79 18.97
CA LEU A 162 -10.91 3.43 17.97
C LEU A 162 -9.92 4.43 18.61
N MET A 163 -10.43 5.28 19.51
CA MET A 163 -9.59 6.27 20.20
C MET A 163 -8.52 5.60 21.05
N ARG A 164 -8.85 4.52 21.79
CA ARG A 164 -7.87 3.76 22.58
C ARG A 164 -6.87 3.01 21.72
N ALA A 165 -7.29 2.49 20.57
CA ALA A 165 -6.46 1.69 19.69
C ALA A 165 -5.43 2.54 18.94
N ILE A 166 -5.79 3.77 18.55
CA ILE A 166 -4.94 4.59 17.66
C ILE A 166 -4.61 5.94 18.28
N ALA A 167 -5.61 6.82 18.47
CA ALA A 167 -5.32 8.21 18.83
C ALA A 167 -4.63 8.36 20.18
N PHE A 168 -5.10 7.66 21.22
CA PHE A 168 -4.60 7.78 22.59
C PHE A 168 -3.12 7.42 22.74
N PRO A 169 -2.65 6.21 22.36
CA PRO A 169 -1.23 5.86 22.50
C PRO A 169 -0.33 6.78 21.67
N ASN A 170 -0.75 7.15 20.46
CA ASN A 170 0.06 7.99 19.57
C ASN A 170 0.11 9.46 20.03
N ALA A 171 -0.98 10.01 20.57
CA ALA A 171 -0.96 11.35 21.15
C ALA A 171 -0.01 11.42 22.36
N ASN A 172 0.00 10.38 23.20
CA ASN A 172 0.93 10.32 24.34
C ASN A 172 2.40 10.25 23.92
N ILE A 173 2.72 9.60 22.79
CA ILE A 173 4.08 9.64 22.22
C ILE A 173 4.47 11.09 21.86
N ILE A 174 3.56 11.86 21.25
CA ILE A 174 3.80 13.26 20.89
C ILE A 174 3.92 14.14 22.14
N PHE A 175 3.03 14.00 23.12
CA PHE A 175 3.10 14.76 24.38
C PHE A 175 4.37 14.46 25.17
N ASN A 176 4.87 13.23 25.12
CA ASN A 176 6.11 12.85 25.80
C ASN A 176 7.33 13.63 25.30
N VAL A 177 7.29 14.23 24.10
CA VAL A 177 8.35 15.10 23.60
C VAL A 177 8.55 16.31 24.51
N GLN A 178 7.53 16.80 25.21
CA GLN A 178 7.70 17.90 26.19
C GLN A 178 8.65 17.54 27.33
N LEU A 179 8.82 16.25 27.62
CA LEU A 179 9.61 15.74 28.74
C LEU A 179 10.94 15.10 28.29
N LYS A 180 11.00 14.61 27.05
CA LYS A 180 12.09 13.78 26.54
C LYS A 180 12.46 14.20 25.13
N ASP A 181 13.67 14.76 24.97
CA ASP A 181 14.25 15.01 23.65
C ASP A 181 14.45 13.71 22.87
N PRO A 182 13.75 13.53 21.73
CA PRO A 182 13.89 12.34 20.88
C PRO A 182 15.30 12.20 20.28
N GLY A 183 16.06 13.29 20.15
CA GLY A 183 17.45 13.30 19.69
C GLY A 183 18.46 12.80 20.72
N ALA A 184 18.12 12.91 22.01
CA ALA A 184 18.97 12.50 23.13
C ALA A 184 18.73 11.05 23.59
N GLN A 185 17.82 10.31 22.95
CA GLN A 185 17.46 8.97 23.39
C GLN A 185 18.52 7.93 23.00
N VAL A 186 19.09 7.26 24.00
CA VAL A 186 19.97 6.12 23.80
C VAL A 186 19.16 4.95 23.23
N LYS A 187 19.69 4.27 22.21
CA LYS A 187 19.09 3.04 21.68
C LYS A 187 18.94 2.02 22.81
N LYS A 188 17.70 1.66 23.14
CA LYS A 188 17.42 0.57 24.08
C LYS A 188 17.91 -0.75 23.51
N GLN A 189 18.40 -1.63 24.39
CA GLN A 189 18.76 -2.99 23.98
C GLN A 189 17.48 -3.76 23.61
N PRO A 190 17.53 -4.69 22.64
CA PRO A 190 16.41 -5.56 22.33
C PRO A 190 15.96 -6.36 23.56
N ALA A 191 14.69 -6.78 23.58
CA ALA A 191 14.14 -7.59 24.67
C ALA A 191 15.00 -8.84 24.93
N ALA A 192 15.30 -9.09 26.20
CA ALA A 192 16.05 -10.26 26.65
C ALA A 192 15.13 -11.49 26.77
N ALA A 193 15.70 -12.68 26.97
CA ALA A 193 14.92 -13.89 27.18
C ALA A 193 14.32 -13.92 28.62
N PRO A 194 13.06 -14.36 28.80
CA PRO A 194 12.10 -14.77 27.77
C PRO A 194 11.61 -13.58 26.93
N PHE A 195 11.54 -13.77 25.60
CA PHE A 195 11.33 -12.68 24.65
C PHE A 195 9.94 -12.04 24.78
N ASP A 196 9.90 -10.75 25.12
CA ASP A 196 8.68 -9.94 25.15
C ASP A 196 8.54 -9.10 23.87
N TYR A 197 7.54 -9.42 23.05
CA TYR A 197 7.26 -8.71 21.80
C TYR A 197 6.80 -7.26 22.00
N VAL A 198 6.15 -6.94 23.12
CA VAL A 198 5.71 -5.58 23.46
C VAL A 198 6.92 -4.74 23.86
N GLU A 199 7.78 -5.28 24.70
CA GLU A 199 9.03 -4.62 25.09
C GLU A 199 9.92 -4.40 23.86
N TRP A 200 10.16 -5.46 23.08
CA TRP A 200 10.93 -5.39 21.84
C TRP A 200 10.36 -4.35 20.88
N GLY A 201 9.04 -4.35 20.64
CA GLY A 201 8.37 -3.42 19.74
C GLY A 201 8.64 -1.95 20.09
N SER A 202 8.70 -1.63 21.40
CA SER A 202 9.03 -0.29 21.89
C SER A 202 10.45 0.19 21.55
N THR A 203 11.33 -0.74 21.19
CA THR A 203 12.73 -0.47 20.80
C THR A 203 12.94 -0.35 19.29
N VAL A 204 11.99 -0.80 18.47
CA VAL A 204 12.14 -0.90 17.00
C VAL A 204 12.17 0.48 16.34
N TYR A 205 11.39 1.43 16.84
CA TYR A 205 11.24 2.77 16.26
C TYR A 205 11.69 3.86 17.24
N PRO A 206 13.01 4.04 17.49
CA PRO A 206 13.48 4.96 18.53
C PRO A 206 13.46 6.43 18.09
N GLY A 207 13.46 7.32 19.07
CA GLY A 207 13.65 8.76 18.88
C GLY A 207 12.64 9.37 17.92
N TRP A 208 13.11 10.23 17.01
CA TRP A 208 12.26 10.96 16.08
C TRP A 208 11.37 10.09 15.17
N LEU A 209 11.77 8.85 14.88
CA LEU A 209 10.96 7.94 14.06
C LEU A 209 9.63 7.58 14.74
N SER A 210 9.63 7.41 16.08
CA SER A 210 8.39 7.19 16.84
C SER A 210 7.44 8.37 16.71
N ILE A 211 7.97 9.60 16.71
CA ILE A 211 7.18 10.83 16.60
C ILE A 211 6.61 10.98 15.19
N ASP A 212 7.41 10.69 14.17
CA ASP A 212 6.96 10.68 12.77
C ASP A 212 5.77 9.73 12.58
N GLN A 213 5.86 8.51 13.11
CA GLN A 213 4.81 7.49 13.03
C GLN A 213 3.57 7.84 13.85
N ALA A 214 3.75 8.36 15.06
CA ALA A 214 2.64 8.83 15.90
C ALA A 214 1.86 9.95 15.21
N ALA A 215 2.56 10.90 14.58
CA ALA A 215 1.94 11.98 13.82
C ALA A 215 1.16 11.46 12.60
N VAL A 216 1.66 10.43 11.91
CA VAL A 216 0.89 9.73 10.85
C VAL A 216 -0.39 9.12 11.42
N ALA A 217 -0.28 8.38 12.53
CA ALA A 217 -1.41 7.72 13.14
C ALA A 217 -2.51 8.70 13.57
N ILE A 218 -2.13 9.86 14.15
CA ILE A 218 -3.08 10.94 14.46
C ILE A 218 -3.76 11.47 13.20
N THR A 219 -2.98 11.74 12.15
CA THR A 219 -3.51 12.25 10.88
C THR A 219 -4.48 11.28 10.22
N GLU A 220 -4.12 9.99 10.15
CA GLU A 220 -4.92 8.95 9.50
C GLU A 220 -6.14 8.52 10.33
N THR A 221 -6.10 8.70 11.66
CA THR A 221 -7.27 8.46 12.52
C THR A 221 -8.45 9.34 12.12
N ALA A 222 -8.20 10.54 11.59
CA ALA A 222 -9.24 11.47 11.15
C ALA A 222 -10.23 10.85 10.15
N SER A 223 -9.74 10.11 9.16
CA SER A 223 -10.58 9.41 8.19
C SER A 223 -11.46 8.35 8.85
N LEU A 224 -10.92 7.67 9.87
CA LEU A 224 -11.64 6.65 10.65
C LEU A 224 -12.72 7.24 11.56
N LEU A 225 -12.57 8.50 11.98
CA LEU A 225 -13.55 9.28 12.72
C LEU A 225 -14.71 9.77 11.84
N LEU A 226 -14.54 9.78 10.52
CA LEU A 226 -15.59 10.13 9.54
C LEU A 226 -16.23 8.89 8.90
N THR A 227 -15.80 7.68 9.26
CA THR A 227 -16.36 6.45 8.69
C THR A 227 -17.83 6.29 9.10
N PRO A 228 -18.76 6.21 8.13
CA PRO A 228 -20.18 6.00 8.42
C PRO A 228 -20.43 4.70 9.18
N GLY A 229 -21.50 4.68 9.99
CA GLY A 229 -21.96 3.47 10.69
C GLY A 229 -21.25 3.18 12.02
N ARG A 230 -20.19 3.91 12.39
CA ARG A 230 -19.54 3.76 13.69
C ARG A 230 -20.49 4.17 14.82
N ARG A 231 -20.51 3.38 15.89
CA ARG A 231 -21.29 3.65 17.09
C ARG A 231 -20.44 4.33 18.16
N CYS A 232 -21.04 5.28 18.85
CA CYS A 232 -20.62 5.79 20.14
C CYS A 232 -20.69 4.68 21.22
N GLN A 233 -20.02 4.87 22.36
CA GLN A 233 -20.06 3.88 23.46
C GLN A 233 -21.47 3.73 24.07
N ASN A 234 -22.29 4.76 23.96
CA ASN A 234 -23.71 4.75 24.34
C ASN A 234 -24.65 4.08 23.30
N GLY A 235 -24.12 3.48 22.22
CA GLY A 235 -24.89 2.85 21.15
C GLY A 235 -25.49 3.79 20.10
N ARG A 236 -25.40 5.11 20.26
CA ARG A 236 -25.83 6.09 19.26
C ARG A 236 -24.85 6.13 18.08
N PRO A 237 -25.28 6.56 16.88
CA PRO A 237 -24.35 6.82 15.79
C PRO A 237 -23.36 7.93 16.16
N VAL A 238 -22.09 7.78 15.76
CA VAL A 238 -21.13 8.89 15.79
C VAL A 238 -21.68 10.01 14.89
N PRO A 239 -21.66 11.29 15.33
CA PRO A 239 -22.28 12.39 14.61
C PRO A 239 -21.40 12.89 13.46
N VAL A 240 -21.02 11.98 12.55
CA VAL A 240 -20.06 12.24 11.45
C VAL A 240 -20.51 13.35 10.50
N ASP A 241 -21.81 13.63 10.46
CA ASP A 241 -22.38 14.67 9.60
C ASP A 241 -22.36 16.08 10.21
N ARG A 242 -22.17 16.19 11.53
CA ARG A 242 -22.22 17.47 12.26
C ARG A 242 -21.06 18.37 11.84
N ALA A 243 -21.35 19.65 11.61
CA ALA A 243 -20.39 20.59 11.06
C ALA A 243 -19.15 20.77 11.96
N ASP A 244 -19.38 20.83 13.27
CA ASP A 244 -18.33 20.92 14.28
C ASP A 244 -17.54 19.62 14.41
N TRP A 245 -18.17 18.44 14.29
CA TRP A 245 -17.45 17.16 14.21
C TRP A 245 -16.44 17.16 13.05
N LYS A 246 -16.91 17.52 11.85
CA LYS A 246 -16.06 17.65 10.65
C LYS A 246 -14.92 18.66 10.85
N GLN A 247 -15.22 19.78 11.50
CA GLN A 247 -14.25 20.82 11.80
C GLN A 247 -13.18 20.32 12.79
N TYR A 248 -13.56 19.69 13.90
CA TYR A 248 -12.61 19.16 14.88
C TYR A 248 -11.76 18.03 14.31
N VAL A 249 -12.33 17.17 13.47
CA VAL A 249 -11.57 16.15 12.73
C VAL A 249 -10.53 16.81 11.80
N LYS A 250 -10.90 17.88 11.10
CA LYS A 250 -9.97 18.64 10.26
C LYS A 250 -8.84 19.26 11.09
N GLU A 251 -9.14 19.86 12.24
CA GLU A 251 -8.13 20.40 13.15
C GLU A 251 -7.14 19.32 13.62
N LEU A 252 -7.63 18.11 13.90
CA LEU A 252 -6.79 16.97 14.26
C LEU A 252 -5.82 16.58 13.13
N VAL A 253 -6.28 16.60 11.87
CA VAL A 253 -5.43 16.38 10.68
C VAL A 253 -4.33 17.44 10.61
N GLU A 254 -4.69 18.71 10.77
CA GLU A 254 -3.75 19.82 10.61
C GLU A 254 -2.67 19.80 11.70
N VAL A 255 -3.02 19.50 12.95
CA VAL A 255 -2.01 19.35 14.00
C VAL A 255 -1.16 18.09 13.81
N GLY A 256 -1.72 16.99 13.31
CA GLY A 256 -0.95 15.79 12.96
C GLY A 256 0.10 16.07 11.88
N LYS A 257 -0.27 16.81 10.81
CA LYS A 257 0.67 17.27 9.77
C LYS A 257 1.72 18.21 10.33
N LEU A 258 1.33 19.14 11.21
CA LEU A 258 2.26 20.04 11.88
C LEU A 258 3.29 19.27 12.70
N ALA A 259 2.83 18.34 13.56
CA ALA A 259 3.69 17.48 14.38
C ALA A 259 4.68 16.70 13.51
N ARG A 260 4.22 16.12 12.40
CA ARG A 260 5.10 15.41 11.47
C ARG A 260 6.15 16.32 10.85
N LYS A 261 5.76 17.50 10.36
CA LYS A 261 6.68 18.47 9.77
C LYS A 261 7.73 18.92 10.79
N THR A 262 7.31 19.24 12.01
CA THR A 262 8.22 19.66 13.11
C THR A 262 9.17 18.53 13.50
N SER A 263 8.66 17.29 13.59
CA SER A 263 9.47 16.10 13.83
C SER A 263 10.52 15.89 12.74
N GLN A 264 10.13 15.96 11.45
CA GLN A 264 11.04 15.80 10.31
C GLN A 264 12.13 16.89 10.28
N ALA A 265 11.83 18.09 10.78
CA ALA A 265 12.80 19.17 10.96
C ALA A 265 13.68 19.01 12.21
N ARG A 266 13.45 17.99 13.04
CA ARG A 266 14.17 17.71 14.30
C ARG A 266 14.14 18.89 15.27
N ASN A 267 13.05 19.66 15.25
CA ASN A 267 12.91 20.88 16.03
C ASN A 267 12.23 20.56 17.37
N TYR A 268 13.03 20.21 18.38
CA TYR A 268 12.56 19.86 19.72
C TYR A 268 11.79 21.01 20.41
N ASP A 269 12.35 22.22 20.40
CA ASP A 269 11.78 23.37 21.12
C ASP A 269 10.37 23.74 20.61
N ALA A 270 10.11 23.53 19.32
CA ALA A 270 8.80 23.76 18.72
C ALA A 270 7.70 22.77 19.18
N PHE A 271 8.05 21.65 19.84
CA PHE A 271 7.05 20.67 20.28
C PHE A 271 6.19 21.14 21.46
N VAL A 272 6.56 22.21 22.16
CA VAL A 272 5.70 22.85 23.15
C VAL A 272 4.41 23.35 22.48
N ASP A 273 4.53 24.13 21.41
CA ASP A 273 3.41 24.66 20.62
C ASP A 273 2.64 23.55 19.89
N VAL A 274 3.33 22.54 19.35
CA VAL A 274 2.67 21.37 18.74
C VAL A 274 1.78 20.65 19.76
N SER A 275 2.28 20.47 20.98
CA SER A 275 1.57 19.77 22.03
C SER A 275 0.37 20.58 22.55
N GLU A 276 0.50 21.90 22.70
CA GLU A 276 -0.63 22.77 23.03
C GLU A 276 -1.74 22.68 21.98
N LYS A 277 -1.37 22.80 20.70
CA LYS A 277 -2.32 22.64 19.58
C LYS A 277 -2.97 21.27 19.54
N LEU A 278 -2.21 20.22 19.86
CA LEU A 278 -2.74 18.85 19.87
C LEU A 278 -3.73 18.68 21.03
N ASN A 279 -3.39 19.21 22.20
CA ASN A 279 -4.28 19.23 23.35
C ASN A 279 -5.59 19.97 23.03
N ASP A 280 -5.52 21.13 22.38
CA ASP A 280 -6.70 21.90 21.99
C ASP A 280 -7.57 21.15 20.98
N ALA A 281 -6.97 20.56 19.94
CA ALA A 281 -7.69 19.73 18.98
C ALA A 281 -8.39 18.53 19.65
N CYS A 282 -7.74 17.90 20.64
CA CYS A 282 -8.36 16.83 21.43
C CYS A 282 -9.52 17.36 22.30
N ALA A 283 -9.32 18.51 22.96
CA ALA A 283 -10.28 19.10 23.86
C ALA A 283 -11.55 19.57 23.15
N ASN A 284 -11.44 20.07 21.91
CA ASN A 284 -12.58 20.52 21.11
C ASN A 284 -13.62 19.39 20.92
N CYS A 285 -13.15 18.16 20.64
CA CYS A 285 -14.02 16.99 20.61
C CYS A 285 -14.42 16.50 22.01
N HIS A 286 -13.47 16.34 22.92
CA HIS A 286 -13.71 15.66 24.19
C HIS A 286 -14.66 16.43 25.12
N LYS A 287 -14.58 17.76 25.15
CA LYS A 287 -15.51 18.60 25.94
C LYS A 287 -16.97 18.47 25.50
N VAL A 288 -17.19 18.20 24.22
CA VAL A 288 -18.52 18.10 23.61
C VAL A 288 -19.04 16.66 23.65
N TYR A 289 -18.20 15.70 23.31
CA TYR A 289 -18.62 14.32 23.03
C TYR A 289 -18.10 13.28 24.02
N ARG A 290 -17.22 13.60 24.97
CA ARG A 290 -16.64 12.62 25.92
C ARG A 290 -16.91 12.94 27.38
N ASP A 291 -16.71 14.18 27.81
CA ASP A 291 -16.44 14.54 29.22
C ASP A 291 -17.68 14.97 30.03
N LYS A 292 -18.90 14.78 29.49
CA LYS A 292 -20.15 15.07 30.21
C LYS A 292 -20.81 13.76 30.69
N GLY A 293 -20.67 13.48 31.99
CA GLY A 293 -21.40 12.43 32.71
C GLY A 293 -20.55 11.21 33.09
N GLY A 294 -20.17 11.12 34.38
CA GLY A 294 -19.69 9.89 35.01
C GLY A 294 -18.20 9.87 35.37
N THR A 295 -17.86 9.03 36.36
CA THR A 295 -16.48 8.70 36.74
C THR A 295 -15.76 7.99 35.59
N GLU A 296 -14.44 8.15 35.51
CA GLU A 296 -13.59 7.48 34.51
C GLU A 296 -13.95 5.99 34.40
N GLY A 297 -14.44 5.57 33.22
CA GLY A 297 -14.82 4.19 32.97
C GLY A 297 -16.34 3.88 32.98
N SER A 298 -17.20 4.80 33.41
CA SER A 298 -18.66 4.52 33.50
C SER A 298 -19.43 4.58 32.16
N GLY A 299 -18.80 5.01 31.06
CA GLY A 299 -19.14 4.67 29.65
C GLY A 299 -20.50 5.06 29.05
N ALA A 300 -21.55 5.25 29.85
CA ALA A 300 -22.94 5.29 29.40
C ALA A 300 -23.33 6.56 28.63
N THR A 301 -22.61 7.67 28.84
CA THR A 301 -22.89 8.97 28.20
C THR A 301 -21.84 9.40 27.18
N ARG A 302 -20.86 8.54 26.85
CA ARG A 302 -19.82 8.91 25.88
C ARG A 302 -20.40 8.91 24.46
N CYS A 303 -20.29 10.08 23.81
CA CYS A 303 -20.72 10.47 22.46
C CYS A 303 -22.24 10.74 22.32
N GLN A 304 -22.78 11.63 23.17
CA GLN A 304 -24.19 12.09 23.16
C GLN A 304 -24.28 13.47 22.45
N PRO A 305 -25.38 13.85 21.75
CA PRO A 305 -26.67 14.25 22.37
C PRO A 305 -27.90 13.72 21.60
N ALA A 306 -29.19 13.93 21.94
CA ALA A 306 -29.83 14.91 22.83
C ALA A 306 -30.83 14.28 23.83
N PRO A 307 -31.59 15.10 24.61
CA PRO A 307 -32.81 15.68 24.02
C PRO A 307 -32.90 17.21 24.15
N GLU A 308 -33.35 17.87 23.10
CA GLU A 308 -33.95 19.20 23.19
C GLU A 308 -35.47 19.02 23.04
N GLU A 309 -36.22 19.19 24.12
CA GLU A 309 -37.61 19.63 24.05
C GLU A 309 -37.82 20.71 25.12
N LYS A 310 -37.90 21.96 24.64
CA LYS A 310 -38.12 23.25 25.32
C LYS A 310 -36.92 23.92 25.99
#